data_AF-A0A936KIK1-F1
#
_entry.id   AF-A0A936KIK1-F1
#
_cell.length_a   1.000
_cell.length_b   1.000
_cell.length_c   1.000
_cell.angle_alpha   90.00
_cell.angle_beta   90.00
_cell.angle_gamma   90.00
#
_symmetry.space_group_name_H-M   'P 1'
#
loop_
_entity.id
_entity.type
_entity.pdbx_description
1 polymer ?
#
loop_
_entity_poly.entity_id
_entity_poly.type
_entity_poly.pdbx_seq_one_letter_code
_entity_poly.pdbx_strand_id
1 'polypeptide(L)'
;MVARWSYLLSYLLNQIVVTLKQDTTAFVTTFIDLYGLHKPELFPNWNEALILKRNPYQRVIKLEQGMSDALPENLRHRFIPNIILHEFEGLLFNDLSHFENQFNENEFRNKTALINVLNDFNNPELINETKENSPSHRLENVIFNNFKKLYMVFKLQKVLD
;
A
#
# COMPACT_ATOMS: atom_id res chain seq x y z
N MET A 1 11.24 5.28 26.58
CA MET A 1 10.18 5.24 25.54
C MET A 1 10.60 4.58 24.21
N VAL A 2 11.74 3.87 24.14
CA VAL A 2 12.22 3.26 22.87
C VAL A 2 11.69 1.83 22.66
N ALA A 3 11.22 1.16 23.72
CA ALA A 3 10.91 -0.26 23.71
C ALA A 3 9.54 -0.63 23.11
N ARG A 4 8.57 0.27 22.92
CA ARG A 4 7.18 -0.15 22.63
C ARG A 4 6.91 -0.57 21.18
N TRP A 5 7.84 -0.33 20.25
CA TRP A 5 7.61 -0.46 18.81
C TRP A 5 8.31 -1.66 18.14
N SER A 6 9.36 -2.23 18.75
CA SER A 6 9.94 -3.53 18.32
C SER A 6 9.02 -4.73 18.55
N TYR A 7 7.89 -4.50 19.22
CA TYR A 7 6.93 -5.53 19.60
C TYR A 7 5.86 -5.78 18.56
N LEU A 8 5.56 -4.86 17.64
CA LEU A 8 4.32 -4.97 16.87
C LEU A 8 4.37 -6.11 15.82
N LEU A 9 5.48 -6.22 15.08
CA LEU A 9 5.66 -7.30 14.13
C LEU A 9 5.90 -8.64 14.82
N SER A 10 6.73 -8.68 15.87
CA SER A 10 6.97 -9.90 16.64
C SER A 10 5.69 -10.41 17.33
N TYR A 11 4.86 -9.49 17.83
CA TYR A 11 3.53 -9.81 18.34
C TYR A 11 2.61 -10.35 17.25
N LEU A 12 2.55 -9.69 16.08
CA LEU A 12 1.76 -10.16 14.94
C LEU A 12 2.16 -11.59 14.53
N LEU A 13 3.45 -11.84 14.33
CA LEU A 13 3.96 -13.16 13.95
C LEU A 13 3.63 -14.21 15.02
N ASN A 14 3.71 -13.86 16.31
CA ASN A 14 3.30 -14.75 17.39
C ASN A 14 1.79 -15.05 17.35
N GLN A 15 0.94 -14.04 17.14
CA GLN A 15 -0.51 -14.25 16.98
C GLN A 15 -0.81 -15.19 15.80
N ILE A 16 -0.13 -15.02 14.66
CA ILE A 16 -0.28 -15.91 13.51
C ILE A 16 0.08 -17.35 13.89
N VAL A 17 1.21 -17.56 14.59
CA VAL A 17 1.63 -18.89 15.04
C VAL A 17 0.61 -19.51 16.00
N VAL A 18 0.09 -18.73 16.95
CA VAL A 18 -0.94 -19.21 17.90
C VAL A 18 -2.20 -19.62 17.15
N THR A 19 -2.70 -18.78 16.25
CA THR A 19 -3.89 -19.07 15.44
C THR A 19 -3.70 -20.34 14.62
N LEU A 20 -2.58 -20.48 13.89
CA LEU A 20 -2.30 -21.65 13.07
C LEU A 20 -2.08 -22.94 13.87
N LYS A 21 -1.70 -22.84 15.15
CA LYS A 21 -1.60 -23.99 16.06
C LYS A 21 -2.95 -24.39 16.65
N GLN A 22 -3.82 -23.41 16.91
CA GLN A 22 -5.16 -23.65 17.46
C GLN A 22 -6.11 -24.21 16.41
N ASP A 23 -6.03 -23.69 15.17
CA ASP A 23 -6.82 -24.17 14.04
C ASP A 23 -5.88 -24.73 12.96
N THR A 24 -5.86 -26.06 12.85
CA THR A 24 -5.03 -26.78 11.87
C THR A 24 -5.59 -26.71 10.45
N THR A 25 -6.81 -26.21 10.27
CA THR A 25 -7.47 -26.04 8.97
C THR A 25 -7.38 -24.61 8.44
N ALA A 26 -7.11 -23.64 9.33
CA ALA A 26 -6.99 -22.24 8.96
C ALA A 26 -5.77 -21.94 8.09
N PHE A 27 -5.95 -20.97 7.19
CA PHE A 27 -4.91 -20.23 6.49
C PHE A 27 -4.95 -18.78 6.96
N VAL A 28 -3.78 -18.15 7.07
CA VAL A 28 -3.66 -16.76 7.53
C VAL A 28 -2.97 -15.92 6.47
N THR A 29 -3.47 -14.72 6.25
CA THR A 29 -2.84 -13.68 5.43
C THR A 29 -2.81 -12.34 6.17
N THR A 30 -2.11 -11.37 5.62
CA THR A 30 -2.01 -10.01 6.17
C THR A 30 -2.49 -8.97 5.18
N PHE A 31 -2.83 -7.78 5.68
CA PHE A 31 -3.18 -6.63 4.85
C PHE A 31 -2.42 -5.43 5.43
N ILE A 32 -1.13 -5.36 5.12
CA ILE A 32 -0.19 -4.39 5.71
C ILE A 32 0.20 -3.38 4.64
N ASP A 33 -0.02 -2.10 4.90
CA ASP A 33 0.48 -1.03 4.04
C ASP A 33 2.01 -0.87 4.22
N LEU A 34 2.78 -1.04 3.13
CA LEU A 34 4.23 -0.89 3.12
C LEU A 34 4.68 0.50 3.58
N TYR A 35 3.97 1.54 3.16
CA TYR A 35 4.34 2.93 3.45
C TYR A 35 3.83 3.40 4.81
N GLY A 36 2.81 2.72 5.35
CA GLY A 36 2.31 2.88 6.71
C GLY A 36 3.17 2.22 7.79
N LEU A 37 4.26 1.52 7.41
CA LEU A 37 5.15 0.85 8.36
C LEU A 37 5.90 1.86 9.24
N HIS A 38 5.51 1.93 10.51
CA HIS A 38 6.27 2.62 11.54
C HIS A 38 7.46 1.75 11.98
N LYS A 39 8.69 2.22 11.73
CA LYS A 39 9.96 1.50 11.98
C LYS A 39 10.18 0.27 11.10
N PRO A 40 10.27 0.46 9.78
CA PRO A 40 10.39 -0.64 8.85
C PRO A 40 11.71 -1.43 8.99
N GLU A 41 12.73 -0.86 9.64
CA GLU A 41 13.98 -1.54 9.99
C GLU A 41 13.84 -2.79 10.86
N LEU A 42 12.67 -2.97 11.46
CA LEU A 42 12.34 -4.13 12.29
C LEU A 42 11.73 -5.29 11.48
N PHE A 43 11.44 -5.09 10.19
CA PHE A 43 10.98 -6.18 9.35
C PHE A 43 12.13 -7.14 9.03
N PRO A 44 11.88 -8.47 9.07
CA PRO A 44 12.80 -9.44 8.52
C PRO A 44 13.17 -9.07 7.09
N ASN A 45 14.45 -9.25 6.75
CA ASN A 45 15.02 -8.91 5.44
C ASN A 45 14.97 -7.41 5.07
N TRP A 46 14.68 -6.48 5.98
CA TRP A 46 14.61 -5.05 5.66
C TRP A 46 15.89 -4.51 4.99
N ASN A 47 17.07 -4.86 5.51
CA ASN A 47 18.35 -4.42 4.93
C ASN A 47 18.56 -4.92 3.51
N GLU A 48 18.10 -6.13 3.19
CA GLU A 48 18.17 -6.70 1.85
C GLU A 48 17.14 -6.01 0.92
N ALA A 49 15.95 -5.74 1.46
CA ALA A 49 14.89 -5.01 0.78
C ALA A 49 15.29 -3.55 0.46
N LEU A 50 16.14 -2.93 1.29
CA LEU A 50 16.73 -1.61 1.06
C LEU A 50 17.70 -1.56 -0.12
N ILE A 51 18.31 -2.69 -0.53
CA ILE A 51 19.20 -2.74 -1.70
C ILE A 51 18.37 -2.73 -2.99
N LEU A 52 17.14 -3.25 -2.93
CA LEU A 52 16.21 -3.38 -4.05
C LEU A 52 15.45 -2.08 -4.38
N LYS A 53 16.02 -0.90 -4.08
CA LYS A 53 15.30 0.40 -4.14
C LYS A 53 14.59 0.68 -5.47
N ARG A 54 15.14 0.17 -6.57
CA ARG A 54 14.65 0.41 -7.93
C ARG A 54 13.39 -0.38 -8.30
N ASN A 55 13.02 -1.42 -7.54
CA ASN A 55 11.81 -2.20 -7.81
C ASN A 55 11.01 -2.44 -6.51
N PRO A 56 9.92 -1.70 -6.29
CA PRO A 56 9.14 -1.81 -5.06
C PRO A 56 8.43 -3.17 -4.91
N TYR A 57 8.09 -3.85 -6.01
CA TYR A 57 7.54 -5.22 -5.96
C TYR A 57 8.56 -6.22 -5.42
N GLN A 58 9.81 -6.12 -5.86
CA GLN A 58 10.87 -6.98 -5.33
C GLN A 58 11.12 -6.72 -3.85
N ARG A 59 10.96 -5.47 -3.39
CA ARG A 59 11.00 -5.13 -1.97
C ARG A 59 9.89 -5.84 -1.20
N VAL A 60 8.65 -5.77 -1.68
CA VAL A 60 7.49 -6.44 -1.07
C VAL A 60 7.71 -7.94 -0.96
N ILE A 61 8.07 -8.59 -2.07
CA ILE A 61 8.36 -10.04 -2.11
C ILE A 61 9.41 -10.41 -1.06
N LYS A 62 10.45 -9.58 -0.93
CA LYS A 62 11.55 -9.86 0.00
C LYS A 62 11.14 -9.75 1.47
N LEU A 63 10.27 -8.79 1.79
CA LEU A 63 9.71 -8.60 3.13
C LEU A 63 8.71 -9.70 3.48
N GLU A 64 7.83 -10.05 2.54
CA GLU A 64 6.87 -11.16 2.67
C GLU A 64 7.59 -12.49 2.91
N GLN A 65 8.65 -12.76 2.14
CA GLN A 65 9.51 -13.92 2.36
C GLN A 65 10.10 -13.93 3.77
N GLY A 66 10.59 -12.77 4.23
CA GLY A 66 11.13 -12.63 5.58
C GLY A 66 10.09 -12.89 6.68
N MET A 67 8.84 -12.45 6.48
CA MET A 67 7.74 -12.75 7.40
C MET A 67 7.44 -14.26 7.43
N SER A 68 7.40 -14.90 6.26
CA SER A 68 7.18 -16.35 6.16
C SER A 68 8.30 -17.14 6.84
N ASP A 69 9.55 -16.77 6.60
CA ASP A 69 10.71 -17.46 7.17
C ASP A 69 10.83 -17.30 8.69
N ALA A 70 10.24 -16.24 9.26
CA ALA A 70 10.17 -16.05 10.70
C ALA A 70 9.18 -17.02 11.40
N LEU A 71 8.30 -17.70 10.65
CA LEU A 71 7.42 -18.75 11.20
C LEU A 71 8.15 -20.10 11.26
N PRO A 72 7.72 -21.00 12.18
CA PRO A 72 8.12 -22.40 12.17
C PRO A 72 7.83 -23.06 10.80
N GLU A 73 8.78 -23.82 10.28
CA GLU A 73 8.74 -24.43 8.95
C GLU A 73 7.43 -25.19 8.67
N ASN A 74 6.96 -25.95 9.65
CA ASN A 74 5.74 -26.75 9.56
C ASN A 74 4.45 -25.90 9.47
N LEU A 75 4.51 -24.59 9.69
CA LEU A 75 3.36 -23.67 9.60
C LEU A 75 3.41 -22.78 8.35
N ARG A 76 4.57 -22.62 7.71
CA ARG A 76 4.77 -21.65 6.61
C ARG A 76 3.81 -21.84 5.44
N HIS A 77 3.50 -23.09 5.09
CA HIS A 77 2.58 -23.41 3.99
C HIS A 77 1.14 -22.91 4.17
N ARG A 78 0.74 -22.55 5.40
CA ARG A 78 -0.58 -21.98 5.72
C ARG A 78 -0.54 -20.49 6.02
N PHE A 79 0.62 -19.86 5.87
CA PHE A 79 0.78 -18.43 6.02
C PHE A 79 1.13 -17.78 4.67
N ILE A 80 0.27 -16.87 4.23
CA ILE A 80 0.38 -16.17 2.95
C ILE A 80 0.56 -14.69 3.28
N PRO A 81 1.78 -14.22 3.60
CA PRO A 81 2.03 -12.82 3.88
C PRO A 81 1.63 -11.97 2.67
N ASN A 82 0.94 -10.87 2.94
CA ASN A 82 0.55 -9.91 1.92
C ASN A 82 0.79 -8.49 2.45
N ILE A 83 1.73 -7.80 1.79
CA ILE A 83 2.07 -6.40 2.01
C ILE A 83 1.59 -5.62 0.79
N ILE A 84 0.70 -4.69 1.03
CA ILE A 84 0.12 -3.82 0.02
C ILE A 84 1.13 -2.74 -0.26
N LEU A 85 1.53 -2.66 -1.52
CA LEU A 85 2.43 -1.61 -1.97
C LEU A 85 1.70 -0.28 -2.15
N HIS A 86 0.44 -0.27 -2.59
CA HIS A 86 -0.27 0.95 -2.94
C HIS A 86 -1.58 1.12 -2.17
N GLU A 87 -1.74 2.30 -1.57
CA GLU A 87 -3.06 2.75 -1.13
C GLU A 87 -3.99 2.96 -2.35
N PHE A 88 -5.29 3.05 -2.08
CA PHE A 88 -6.45 3.36 -2.93
C PHE A 88 -6.23 4.27 -4.16
N GLU A 89 -5.15 5.03 -4.24
CA GLU A 89 -4.86 6.00 -5.29
C GLU A 89 -4.36 5.37 -6.60
N GLY A 90 -3.77 4.16 -6.56
CA GLY A 90 -3.50 3.40 -7.79
C GLY A 90 -4.78 3.02 -8.54
N LEU A 91 -5.90 2.80 -7.83
CA LEU A 91 -7.23 2.65 -8.43
C LEU A 91 -7.74 3.97 -9.00
N LEU A 92 -7.51 5.10 -8.31
CA LEU A 92 -7.91 6.42 -8.81
C LEU A 92 -7.21 6.74 -10.13
N PHE A 93 -5.92 6.47 -10.20
CA PHE A 93 -5.08 6.71 -11.35
C PHE A 93 -5.15 5.64 -12.44
N ASN A 94 -5.97 4.60 -12.27
CA ASN A 94 -6.14 3.57 -13.29
C ASN A 94 -6.92 4.05 -14.52
N ASP A 95 -7.80 5.04 -14.35
CA ASP A 95 -8.66 5.51 -15.43
C ASP A 95 -8.94 7.02 -15.34
N LEU A 96 -8.41 7.75 -16.31
CA LEU A 96 -8.64 9.19 -16.51
C LEU A 96 -10.12 9.54 -16.66
N SER A 97 -10.91 8.66 -17.29
CA SER A 97 -12.33 8.91 -17.54
C SER A 97 -13.11 9.05 -16.23
N HIS A 98 -12.67 8.39 -15.15
CA HIS A 98 -13.27 8.54 -13.84
C HIS A 98 -13.08 9.95 -13.29
N PHE A 99 -11.94 10.60 -13.53
CA PHE A 99 -11.75 12.00 -13.13
C PHE A 99 -12.62 12.95 -13.97
N GLU A 100 -12.69 12.73 -15.28
CA GLU A 100 -13.49 13.58 -16.18
C GLU A 100 -15.00 13.47 -15.92
N ASN A 101 -15.47 12.28 -15.54
CA ASN A 101 -16.88 12.07 -15.19
C ASN A 101 -17.25 12.61 -13.81
N GLN A 102 -16.28 12.73 -12.89
CA GLN A 102 -16.54 13.09 -11.49
C GLN A 102 -16.27 14.55 -11.16
N PHE A 103 -15.49 15.26 -11.98
CA PHE A 103 -15.11 16.65 -11.77
C PHE A 103 -15.37 17.49 -13.02
N ASN A 104 -15.95 18.67 -12.83
CA ASN A 104 -16.10 19.64 -13.91
C ASN A 104 -14.76 20.30 -14.24
N GLU A 105 -14.61 20.85 -15.46
CA GLU A 105 -13.33 21.47 -15.88
C GLU A 105 -12.84 22.57 -14.94
N ASN A 106 -13.76 23.34 -14.34
CA ASN A 106 -13.45 24.41 -13.39
C ASN A 106 -13.02 23.91 -12.00
N GLU A 107 -13.18 22.62 -11.70
CA GLU A 107 -12.71 21.99 -10.46
C GLU A 107 -11.25 21.53 -10.58
N PHE A 108 -10.66 21.55 -11.78
CA PHE A 108 -9.24 21.27 -11.96
C PHE A 108 -8.41 22.54 -11.85
N ARG A 109 -7.40 22.53 -10.95
CA ARG A 109 -6.32 23.52 -10.93
C ARG A 109 -5.37 23.33 -12.10
N ASN A 110 -5.04 22.08 -12.41
CA ASN A 110 -4.11 21.75 -13.48
C ASN A 110 -4.38 20.34 -14.04
N LYS A 111 -5.39 20.23 -14.91
CA LYS A 111 -5.76 18.96 -15.57
C LYS A 111 -4.62 18.39 -16.42
N THR A 112 -3.83 19.24 -17.08
CA THR A 112 -2.69 18.82 -17.89
C THR A 112 -1.62 18.12 -17.04
N ALA A 113 -1.33 18.64 -15.84
CA ALA A 113 -0.39 17.99 -14.92
C ALA A 113 -0.87 16.59 -14.48
N LEU A 114 -2.18 16.40 -14.28
CA LEU A 114 -2.76 15.09 -13.98
C LEU A 114 -2.54 14.10 -15.12
N ILE A 115 -2.87 14.51 -16.35
CA ILE A 115 -2.71 13.69 -17.55
C ILE A 115 -1.24 13.31 -17.75
N ASN A 116 -0.31 14.26 -17.55
CA ASN A 116 1.12 13.99 -17.67
C ASN A 116 1.58 12.97 -16.62
N VAL A 117 1.17 13.11 -15.35
CA VAL A 117 1.48 12.12 -14.30
C VAL A 117 0.94 10.74 -14.66
N LEU A 118 -0.22 10.65 -15.32
CA LEU A 118 -0.79 9.36 -15.70
C LEU A 118 -0.11 8.74 -16.92
N ASN A 119 0.37 9.57 -17.84
CA ASN A 119 1.11 9.13 -19.02
C ASN A 119 2.58 8.77 -18.69
N ASP A 120 3.17 9.43 -17.69
CA ASP A 120 4.57 9.22 -17.29
C ASP A 120 4.78 7.86 -16.59
N PHE A 121 3.71 7.21 -16.12
CA PHE A 121 3.77 5.94 -15.41
C PHE A 121 2.95 4.87 -16.14
N ASN A 122 3.64 3.93 -16.80
CA ASN A 122 3.03 2.74 -17.40
C ASN A 122 2.25 1.86 -16.41
N ASN A 123 2.52 2.03 -15.11
CA ASN A 123 1.80 1.36 -14.06
C ASN A 123 1.43 2.40 -12.99
N PRO A 124 0.14 2.71 -12.78
CA PRO A 124 -0.30 3.74 -11.85
C PRO A 124 0.05 3.41 -10.38
N GLU A 125 0.30 2.14 -10.10
CA GLU A 125 0.89 1.69 -8.85
C GLU A 125 2.26 2.38 -8.61
N LEU A 126 3.11 2.50 -9.62
CA LEU A 126 4.45 3.10 -9.48
C LEU A 126 4.48 4.61 -9.20
N ILE A 127 3.34 5.31 -9.11
CA ILE A 127 3.24 6.78 -8.92
C ILE A 127 3.72 7.26 -7.52
N ASN A 128 4.44 6.43 -6.75
CA ASN A 128 4.78 6.68 -5.35
C ASN A 128 6.29 6.52 -5.07
N GLU A 129 7.06 7.62 -5.17
CA GLU A 129 8.50 7.61 -4.85
C GLU A 129 8.84 8.14 -3.45
N THR A 130 8.04 9.08 -2.89
CA THR A 130 8.27 9.66 -1.55
C THR A 130 6.96 10.09 -0.89
N LYS A 131 7.00 10.36 0.43
CA LYS A 131 5.83 10.85 1.19
C LYS A 131 5.29 12.15 0.59
N GLU A 132 6.15 13.05 0.12
CA GLU A 132 5.80 14.33 -0.49
C GLU A 132 5.26 14.19 -1.93
N ASN A 133 5.63 13.11 -2.63
CA ASN A 133 5.21 12.83 -4.01
C ASN A 133 4.10 11.78 -4.09
N SER A 134 3.39 11.57 -2.97
CA SER A 134 2.30 10.61 -2.94
C SER A 134 1.15 11.04 -3.85
N PRO A 135 0.39 10.07 -4.39
CA PRO A 135 -0.78 10.37 -5.20
C PRO A 135 -1.76 11.35 -4.57
N SER A 136 -2.00 11.29 -3.25
CA SER A 136 -2.85 12.27 -2.54
C SER A 136 -2.30 13.69 -2.63
N HIS A 137 -1.00 13.87 -2.37
CA HIS A 137 -0.37 15.19 -2.51
C HIS A 137 -0.33 15.68 -3.97
N ARG A 138 -0.21 14.77 -4.95
CA ARG A 138 -0.36 15.11 -6.37
C ARG A 138 -1.78 15.60 -6.67
N LEU A 139 -2.81 14.94 -6.12
CA LEU A 139 -4.22 15.31 -6.31
C LEU A 139 -4.57 16.65 -5.62
N GLU A 140 -4.01 16.94 -4.45
CA GLU A 140 -4.15 18.25 -3.77
C GLU A 140 -3.64 19.41 -4.63
N ASN A 141 -2.61 19.18 -5.45
CA ASN A 141 -2.05 20.18 -6.36
C ASN A 141 -2.83 20.30 -7.68
N VAL A 142 -3.66 19.32 -8.01
CA VAL A 142 -4.37 19.21 -9.30
C VAL A 142 -5.85 19.61 -9.20
N ILE A 143 -6.50 19.43 -8.06
CA ILE A 143 -7.95 19.65 -7.88
C ILE A 143 -8.20 20.84 -6.94
N PHE A 144 -9.19 21.69 -7.26
CA PHE A 144 -9.67 22.77 -6.41
C PHE A 144 -10.54 22.20 -5.26
N ASN A 145 -10.47 22.85 -4.09
CA ASN A 145 -11.02 22.41 -2.80
C ASN A 145 -10.35 21.18 -2.19
N ASN A 146 -10.07 21.29 -0.88
CA ASN A 146 -9.44 20.28 -0.02
C ASN A 146 -9.81 18.85 -0.42
N PHE A 147 -8.98 18.25 -1.29
CA PHE A 147 -9.12 16.87 -1.72
C PHE A 147 -9.09 16.00 -0.47
N LYS A 148 -10.24 15.48 -0.06
CA LYS A 148 -10.33 14.50 1.01
C LYS A 148 -10.46 13.15 0.37
N LYS A 149 -9.52 12.24 0.64
CA LYS A 149 -9.50 10.85 0.17
C LYS A 149 -10.88 10.16 0.28
N LEU A 150 -11.64 10.48 1.34
CA LEU A 150 -13.01 10.03 1.59
C LEU A 150 -14.03 10.45 0.50
N TYR A 151 -13.91 11.66 -0.07
CA TYR A 151 -14.85 12.18 -1.07
C TYR A 151 -14.90 11.33 -2.35
N MET A 152 -13.78 10.71 -2.73
CA MET A 152 -13.72 9.88 -3.92
C MET A 152 -14.31 8.49 -3.68
N VAL A 153 -14.14 7.93 -2.47
CA VAL A 153 -14.80 6.68 -2.05
C VAL A 153 -16.32 6.81 -2.14
N PHE A 154 -16.90 7.92 -1.65
CA PHE A 154 -18.35 8.16 -1.73
C PHE A 154 -18.86 8.39 -3.16
N LYS A 155 -18.04 8.95 -4.05
CA LYS A 155 -18.40 9.17 -5.46
C LYS A 155 -18.33 7.88 -6.29
N LEU A 156 -17.41 6.96 -5.98
CA LEU A 156 -17.32 5.64 -6.62
C LEU A 156 -18.51 4.73 -6.26
N GLN A 157 -18.99 4.80 -5.01
CA GLN A 157 -20.15 4.01 -4.59
C GLN A 157 -21.40 4.33 -5.42
N LYS A 158 -21.60 5.60 -5.79
CA LYS A 158 -22.72 6.06 -6.64
C LYS A 158 -22.66 5.61 -8.10
N VAL A 159 -21.52 5.11 -8.59
CA VAL A 159 -21.36 4.60 -9.96
C VAL A 159 -21.66 3.10 -10.03
N LEU A 160 -21.63 2.42 -8.87
CA LEU A 160 -21.87 0.97 -8.76
C LEU A 160 -23.30 0.63 -8.30
N ASP A 161 -24.11 1.65 -7.95
CA ASP A 161 -25.55 1.56 -7.67
C ASP A 161 -26.36 2.02 -8.89
#